data_AF-A0A7Y1LKG3-F1
#
_entry.id   AF-A0A7Y1LKG3-F1
#
_cell.length_a   1.000
_cell.length_b   1.000
_cell.length_c   1.000
_cell.angle_alpha   90.00
_cell.angle_beta   90.00
_cell.angle_gamma   90.00
#
_symmetry.space_group_name_H-M   'P 1'
#
loop_
_entity.id
_entity.type
_entity.pdbx_description
1 polymer ?
#
loop_
_entity_poly.entity_id
_entity_poly.type
_entity_poly.pdbx_seq_one_letter_code
_entity_poly.pdbx_strand_id
1 'polypeptide(L)'
;MSNPTPQSAPPSRALRWGVAGSVVVMIAAGGLFYYASQLAATKRQTHHNEIAVTIHSHACEPNALTVPAGRASFRIINRSDRAVEWEILDGVLVVEERENIAPGLSQVINANLLPGDYAITCGLLSNPRGTLHVTPTAESDAQAKAKPSMVAFIGPLSEFRVYLSGQGSALVKAVTALQQAIAAGDLAQAQAMYVPAREAYQRLAPASQRLAELDNAINARADYFEKREQDPAFSGFHRLEYSLFQQHSLDGLAPVAQRLVTDVTTLKQQLLAQSLPPEQLVSIVVRNLNSLADVRAASGEEERYSHIDLNGFAANLQVAHKVVDLMRPLLDKSAADLLPTIDSALNAFDTELDGLKVNDRYPTYDKVTADQRKQIADKAKALAVALDGIDPALGLSGLQ
;
A
#
# COMPACT_ATOMS: atom_id res chain seq x y z
N MET A 1 26.20 77.53 -74.23
CA MET A 1 25.56 76.26 -73.84
C MET A 1 26.12 75.88 -72.50
N SER A 2 25.37 76.11 -71.41
CA SER A 2 25.76 75.73 -70.06
C SER A 2 24.49 75.26 -69.36
N ASN A 3 24.40 73.95 -69.08
CA ASN A 3 23.26 73.34 -68.39
C ASN A 3 23.17 73.89 -66.95
N PRO A 4 21.98 74.26 -66.45
CA PRO A 4 21.81 74.62 -65.06
C PRO A 4 21.86 73.36 -64.18
N THR A 5 22.73 73.40 -63.17
CA THR A 5 22.84 72.43 -62.08
C THR A 5 21.51 72.36 -61.31
N PRO A 6 20.97 71.17 -60.95
CA PRO A 6 19.73 71.10 -60.19
C PRO A 6 19.96 71.63 -58.76
N GLN A 7 19.23 72.67 -58.38
CA GLN A 7 19.14 73.13 -56.99
C GLN A 7 18.50 72.03 -56.14
N SER A 8 19.17 71.66 -55.05
CA SER A 8 18.63 70.75 -54.03
C SER A 8 17.41 71.38 -53.35
N ALA A 9 16.24 70.80 -53.59
CA ALA A 9 14.99 71.26 -52.99
C ALA A 9 15.06 71.14 -51.45
N PRO A 10 14.57 72.15 -50.70
CA PRO A 10 14.52 72.05 -49.25
C PRO A 10 13.61 70.89 -48.85
N PRO A 11 13.94 70.14 -47.78
CA PRO A 11 13.12 69.02 -47.34
C PRO A 11 11.70 69.51 -47.09
N SER A 12 10.73 68.80 -47.67
CA SER A 12 9.31 69.16 -47.57
C SER A 12 8.91 69.29 -46.10
N ARG A 13 7.99 70.20 -45.77
CA ARG A 13 7.49 70.36 -44.39
C ARG A 13 6.99 69.03 -43.81
N ALA A 14 6.50 68.13 -44.66
CA ALA A 14 6.11 66.76 -44.30
C ALA A 14 7.27 65.94 -43.71
N LEU A 15 8.50 66.09 -44.23
CA LEU A 15 9.67 65.39 -43.69
C LEU A 15 10.04 65.89 -42.28
N ARG A 16 9.93 67.20 -42.03
CA ARG A 16 10.20 67.78 -40.70
C ARG A 16 9.16 67.34 -39.66
N TRP A 17 7.89 67.29 -40.04
CA TRP A 17 6.83 66.74 -39.19
C TRP A 17 6.95 65.24 -38.97
N GLY A 18 7.40 64.49 -39.98
CA GLY A 18 7.72 63.06 -39.86
C GLY A 18 8.85 62.79 -38.86
N VAL A 19 9.93 63.58 -38.92
CA VAL A 19 11.04 63.48 -37.95
C VAL A 19 10.58 63.86 -36.54
N ALA A 20 9.85 64.97 -36.38
CA ALA A 20 9.31 65.35 -35.07
C ALA A 20 8.37 64.28 -34.49
N GLY A 21 7.50 63.68 -35.32
CA GLY A 21 6.65 62.56 -34.94
C GLY A 21 7.44 61.34 -34.49
N SER A 22 8.50 60.97 -35.23
CA SER A 22 9.36 59.83 -34.86
C SER A 22 10.09 60.02 -33.53
N VAL A 23 10.55 61.24 -33.22
CA VAL A 23 11.19 61.57 -31.95
C VAL A 23 10.20 61.44 -30.79
N VAL A 24 8.97 61.92 -30.96
CA VAL A 24 7.91 61.79 -29.94
C VAL A 24 7.57 60.32 -29.68
N VAL A 25 7.43 59.51 -30.73
CA VAL A 25 7.20 58.06 -30.60
C VAL A 25 8.36 57.37 -29.89
N MET A 26 9.61 57.74 -30.20
CA MET A 26 10.79 57.17 -29.55
C MET A 26 10.86 57.51 -28.06
N ILE A 27 10.55 58.75 -27.67
CA ILE A 27 10.48 59.16 -26.26
C ILE A 27 9.35 58.43 -25.53
N ALA A 28 8.17 58.32 -26.15
CA ALA A 28 7.04 57.59 -25.56
C ALA A 28 7.37 56.10 -25.39
N ALA A 29 8.01 55.46 -26.37
CA ALA A 29 8.48 54.09 -26.28
C ALA A 29 9.53 53.90 -25.18
N GLY A 30 10.48 54.83 -25.05
CA GLY A 30 11.47 54.83 -23.96
C GLY A 30 10.83 54.97 -22.58
N GLY A 31 9.83 55.85 -22.44
CA GLY A 31 9.05 56.01 -21.21
C GLY A 31 8.26 54.75 -20.84
N LEU A 32 7.58 54.13 -21.81
CA LEU A 32 6.88 52.86 -21.62
C LEU A 32 7.83 51.72 -21.25
N PHE A 33 8.99 51.63 -21.91
CA PHE A 33 10.01 50.64 -21.60
C PHE A 33 10.58 50.82 -20.18
N TYR A 34 10.86 52.06 -19.77
CA TYR A 34 11.31 52.37 -18.42
C TYR A 34 10.25 51.99 -17.37
N TYR A 35 8.98 52.34 -17.62
CA TYR A 35 7.87 52.00 -16.73
C TYR A 35 7.66 50.49 -16.61
N ALA A 36 7.67 49.77 -17.74
CA ALA A 36 7.60 48.30 -17.76
C ALA A 36 8.79 47.65 -17.04
N SER A 37 9.99 48.22 -17.20
CA SER A 37 11.21 47.76 -16.51
C SER A 37 11.11 47.94 -15.00
N GLN A 38 10.54 49.05 -14.52
CA GLN A 38 10.29 49.27 -13.09
C GLN A 38 9.26 48.30 -12.53
N LEU A 39 8.14 48.08 -13.22
CA LEU A 39 7.13 47.08 -12.81
C LEU A 39 7.70 45.65 -12.75
N ALA A 40 8.55 45.29 -13.71
CA ALA A 40 9.25 44.01 -13.70
C ALA A 40 10.23 43.92 -12.53
N ALA A 41 10.93 45.00 -12.18
CA ALA A 41 11.81 45.06 -11.01
C ALA A 41 11.03 44.91 -9.69
N THR A 42 9.84 45.50 -9.58
CA THR A 42 8.96 45.33 -8.41
C THR A 42 8.50 43.88 -8.27
N LYS A 43 8.14 43.19 -9.36
CA LYS A 43 7.78 41.76 -9.32
C LYS A 43 8.94 40.83 -8.96
N ARG A 44 10.19 41.29 -9.11
CA ARG A 44 11.39 40.56 -8.67
C ARG A 44 11.66 40.72 -7.17
N GLN A 45 10.99 41.64 -6.48
CA GLN A 45 11.15 41.79 -5.04
C GLN A 45 10.63 40.53 -4.34
N THR A 46 11.48 39.97 -3.49
CA THR A 46 11.15 38.86 -2.59
C THR A 46 10.19 39.39 -1.54
N HIS A 47 8.98 38.83 -1.47
CA HIS A 47 8.11 39.11 -0.32
C HIS A 47 8.73 38.52 0.94
N HIS A 48 8.42 39.09 2.12
CA HIS A 48 9.10 38.73 3.38
C HIS A 48 8.89 37.26 3.80
N ASN A 49 7.93 36.58 3.17
CA ASN A 49 7.56 35.18 3.46
C ASN A 49 8.12 34.20 2.41
N GLU A 50 9.00 34.64 1.51
CA GLU A 50 9.58 33.83 0.45
C GLU A 50 11.10 33.67 0.63
N ILE A 51 11.59 32.48 0.37
CA ILE A 51 13.01 32.15 0.41
C ILE A 51 13.59 32.35 -0.98
N ALA A 52 14.48 33.32 -1.13
CA ALA A 52 15.10 33.62 -2.41
C ALA A 52 16.18 32.58 -2.75
N VAL A 53 16.12 32.03 -3.97
CA VAL A 53 17.17 31.17 -4.53
C VAL A 53 17.56 31.75 -5.88
N THR A 54 18.80 32.20 -6.02
CA THR A 54 19.33 32.77 -7.27
C THR A 54 20.11 31.72 -8.02
N ILE A 55 19.69 31.39 -9.25
CA ILE A 55 20.39 30.46 -10.12
C ILE A 55 21.39 31.22 -10.98
N HIS A 56 22.65 30.84 -10.89
CA HIS A 56 23.74 31.28 -11.76
C HIS A 56 24.06 30.18 -12.78
N SER A 57 25.04 30.41 -13.66
CA SER A 57 25.38 29.45 -14.72
C SER A 57 25.81 28.07 -14.19
N HIS A 58 26.49 28.01 -13.05
CA HIS A 58 27.12 26.78 -12.53
C HIS A 58 26.77 26.44 -11.07
N ALA A 59 25.95 27.25 -10.41
CA ALA A 59 25.57 27.08 -9.01
C ALA A 59 24.28 27.87 -8.72
N CYS A 60 23.70 27.63 -7.54
CA CYS A 60 22.64 28.47 -7.01
C CYS A 60 23.03 29.05 -5.65
N GLU A 61 22.50 30.22 -5.31
CA GLU A 61 22.79 30.94 -4.07
C GLU A 61 21.47 31.25 -3.34
N PRO A 62 21.31 30.77 -2.10
CA PRO A 62 22.17 29.79 -1.42
C PRO A 62 22.06 28.39 -2.07
N ASN A 63 23.13 27.59 -1.98
CA ASN A 63 23.12 26.18 -2.35
C ASN A 63 22.86 25.23 -1.17
N ALA A 64 22.71 25.77 0.04
CA ALA A 64 22.32 25.04 1.24
C ALA A 64 21.23 25.85 1.95
N LEU A 65 20.08 25.22 2.17
CA LEU A 65 18.89 25.83 2.74
C LEU A 65 18.48 25.07 4.00
N THR A 66 17.95 25.81 4.98
CA THR A 66 17.27 25.22 6.14
C THR A 66 15.93 25.92 6.34
N VAL A 67 14.85 25.13 6.43
CA VAL A 67 13.48 25.63 6.59
C VAL A 67 12.71 24.78 7.60
N PRO A 68 11.73 25.33 8.33
CA PRO A 68 10.82 24.51 9.12
C PRO A 68 9.91 23.66 8.21
N ALA A 69 9.53 22.48 8.68
CA ALA A 69 8.51 21.65 8.04
C ALA A 69 7.16 22.37 7.92
N GLY A 70 6.38 21.98 6.92
CA GLY A 70 5.13 22.61 6.53
C GLY A 70 5.26 23.42 5.23
N ARG A 71 4.40 24.43 5.09
CA ARG A 71 4.32 25.22 3.85
C ARG A 71 5.50 26.18 3.72
N ALA A 72 6.33 25.96 2.72
CA ALA A 72 7.43 26.84 2.32
C ALA A 72 7.16 27.45 0.94
N SER A 73 7.62 28.69 0.74
CA SER A 73 7.55 29.39 -0.54
C SER A 73 8.96 29.80 -0.95
N PHE A 74 9.40 29.37 -2.13
CA PHE A 74 10.70 29.74 -2.68
C PHE A 74 10.51 30.64 -3.89
N ARG A 75 11.31 31.70 -3.98
CA ARG A 75 11.39 32.56 -5.15
C ARG A 75 12.67 32.24 -5.89
N ILE A 76 12.51 31.60 -7.04
CA ILE A 76 13.60 31.19 -7.91
C ILE A 76 13.90 32.31 -8.89
N ILE A 77 15.10 32.87 -8.84
CA ILE A 77 15.55 34.01 -9.63
C ILE A 77 16.62 33.53 -10.60
N ASN A 78 16.35 33.61 -11.90
CA ASN A 78 17.33 33.19 -12.89
C ASN A 78 18.26 34.35 -13.27
N ARG A 79 19.54 34.25 -12.89
CA ARG A 79 20.62 35.15 -13.30
C ARG A 79 21.66 34.49 -14.21
N SER A 80 21.32 33.34 -14.79
CA SER A 80 22.09 32.72 -15.87
C SER A 80 21.73 33.31 -17.24
N ASP A 81 22.39 32.81 -18.28
CA ASP A 81 22.21 33.22 -19.68
C ASP A 81 21.18 32.38 -20.45
N ARG A 82 20.53 31.41 -19.80
CA ARG A 82 19.60 30.45 -20.41
C ARG A 82 18.39 30.18 -19.54
N ALA A 83 17.35 29.56 -20.12
CA ALA A 83 16.24 29.07 -19.31
C ALA A 83 16.70 27.94 -18.38
N VAL A 84 16.18 27.92 -17.15
CA VAL A 84 16.54 26.94 -16.12
C VAL A 84 15.30 26.38 -15.44
N GLU A 85 15.48 25.25 -14.77
CA GLU A 85 14.50 24.65 -13.87
C GLU A 85 15.03 24.62 -12.43
N TRP A 86 14.09 24.50 -11.48
CA TRP A 86 14.41 24.29 -10.07
C TRP A 86 13.45 23.28 -9.45
N GLU A 87 14.02 22.21 -8.91
CA GLU A 87 13.34 21.06 -8.34
C GLU A 87 13.78 20.85 -6.89
N ILE A 88 12.86 20.34 -6.06
CA ILE A 88 13.16 19.74 -4.75
C ILE A 88 13.08 18.22 -4.93
N LEU A 89 14.11 17.50 -4.51
CA LEU A 89 14.28 16.07 -4.75
C LEU A 89 14.41 15.30 -3.44
N ASP A 90 13.65 14.21 -3.33
CA ASP A 90 13.82 13.16 -2.30
C ASP A 90 14.30 11.88 -2.99
N GLY A 91 15.63 11.68 -2.99
CA GLY A 91 16.28 10.63 -3.77
C GLY A 91 16.06 10.79 -5.28
N VAL A 92 15.16 9.99 -5.84
CA VAL A 92 14.75 10.03 -7.27
C VAL A 92 13.38 10.67 -7.49
N LEU A 93 12.67 11.02 -6.42
CA LEU A 93 11.34 11.62 -6.47
C LEU A 93 11.44 13.14 -6.57
N VAL A 94 10.72 13.74 -7.52
CA VAL A 94 10.51 15.18 -7.58
C VAL A 94 9.36 15.55 -6.64
N VAL A 95 9.68 16.29 -5.58
CA VAL A 95 8.72 16.73 -4.56
C VAL A 95 7.89 17.91 -5.07
N GLU A 96 8.54 18.87 -5.72
CA GLU A 96 7.92 20.03 -6.36
C GLU A 96 8.93 20.65 -7.35
N GLU A 97 8.45 21.20 -8.47
CA GLU A 97 9.30 21.74 -9.54
C GLU A 97 8.75 23.02 -10.19
N ARG A 98 9.65 23.82 -10.78
CA ARG A 98 9.30 24.86 -11.75
C ARG A 98 10.29 24.87 -12.92
N GLU A 99 9.75 24.70 -14.12
CA GLU A 99 10.51 24.66 -15.36
C GLU A 99 10.53 26.01 -16.10
N ASN A 100 11.40 26.11 -17.11
CA ASN A 100 11.39 27.17 -18.13
C ASN A 100 11.49 28.61 -17.57
N ILE A 101 12.23 28.81 -16.48
CA ILE A 101 12.46 30.12 -15.90
C ILE A 101 13.47 30.86 -16.79
N ALA A 102 13.00 31.77 -17.65
CA ALA A 102 13.86 32.48 -18.60
C ALA A 102 14.88 33.43 -17.92
N PRO A 103 16.00 33.77 -18.60
CA PRO A 103 17.00 34.70 -18.07
C PRO A 103 16.42 36.02 -17.58
N GLY A 104 16.79 36.43 -16.36
CA GLY A 104 16.34 37.68 -15.74
C GLY A 104 14.93 37.66 -15.16
N LEU A 105 14.20 36.53 -15.25
CA LEU A 105 12.89 36.34 -14.64
C LEU A 105 12.99 35.64 -13.29
N SER A 106 11.90 35.70 -12.52
CA SER A 106 11.73 34.90 -11.32
C SER A 106 10.35 34.24 -11.26
N GLN A 107 10.27 33.10 -10.58
CA GLN A 107 9.06 32.33 -10.34
C GLN A 107 8.94 31.98 -8.87
N VAL A 108 7.72 31.79 -8.39
CA VAL A 108 7.44 31.33 -7.03
C VAL A 108 6.95 29.89 -7.06
N ILE A 109 7.50 29.08 -6.17
CA ILE A 109 7.17 27.68 -5.97
C ILE A 109 6.73 27.51 -4.51
N ASN A 110 5.63 26.79 -4.30
CA ASN A 110 5.12 26.53 -2.96
C ASN A 110 5.15 25.02 -2.73
N ALA A 111 5.81 24.60 -1.66
CA ALA A 111 5.91 23.19 -1.29
C ALA A 111 5.39 23.01 0.13
N ASN A 112 4.77 21.85 0.40
CA ASN A 112 4.49 21.43 1.77
C ASN A 112 5.49 20.33 2.14
N LEU A 113 6.51 20.69 2.92
CA LEU A 113 7.68 19.87 3.17
C LEU A 113 7.56 19.11 4.48
N LEU A 114 7.88 17.82 4.47
CA LEU A 114 8.04 17.02 5.69
C LEU A 114 9.47 17.18 6.23
N PRO A 115 9.71 16.97 7.54
CA PRO A 115 11.06 16.98 8.09
C PRO A 115 11.96 15.98 7.37
N GLY A 116 13.21 16.36 7.06
CA GLY A 116 14.14 15.51 6.32
C GLY A 116 15.17 16.29 5.52
N ASP A 117 16.03 15.55 4.83
CA ASP A 117 17.07 16.09 3.96
C ASP A 117 16.73 15.85 2.49
N TYR A 118 16.68 16.94 1.72
CA TYR A 118 16.35 16.95 0.30
C TYR A 118 17.52 17.51 -0.52
N ALA A 119 17.59 17.13 -1.79
CA ALA A 119 18.47 17.79 -2.74
C ALA A 119 17.69 18.86 -3.52
N ILE A 120 18.36 19.92 -3.96
CA ILE A 120 17.79 20.92 -4.86
C ILE A 120 18.64 21.05 -6.12
N THR A 121 18.01 21.23 -7.27
CA THR A 121 18.77 21.50 -8.51
C THR A 121 19.24 22.96 -8.54
N CYS A 122 20.44 23.21 -9.05
CA CYS A 122 20.95 24.57 -9.23
C CYS A 122 21.02 24.94 -10.73
N GLY A 123 19.91 24.82 -11.45
CA GLY A 123 19.82 25.13 -12.88
C GLY A 123 20.12 23.93 -13.78
N LEU A 124 21.28 23.90 -14.44
CA LEU A 124 21.61 22.81 -15.37
C LEU A 124 21.82 21.48 -14.64
N LEU A 125 21.42 20.36 -15.25
CA LEU A 125 21.59 19.01 -14.68
C LEU A 125 23.06 18.65 -14.38
N SER A 126 24.01 19.28 -15.07
CA SER A 126 25.45 19.09 -14.83
C SER A 126 25.99 19.87 -13.63
N ASN A 127 25.21 20.81 -13.08
CA ASN A 127 25.62 21.59 -11.92
C ASN A 127 25.52 20.72 -10.65
N PRO A 128 26.40 20.94 -9.66
CA PRO A 128 26.26 20.29 -8.36
C PRO A 128 24.91 20.63 -7.74
N ARG A 129 24.23 19.62 -7.19
CA ARG A 129 22.98 19.80 -6.45
C ARG A 129 23.26 20.54 -5.14
N GLY A 130 22.33 21.40 -4.74
CA GLY A 130 22.29 21.98 -3.40
C GLY A 130 21.58 21.06 -2.41
N THR A 131 21.54 21.47 -1.14
CA THR A 131 20.83 20.77 -0.06
C THR A 131 19.71 21.62 0.52
N LEU A 132 18.64 20.96 0.93
CA LEU A 132 17.54 21.55 1.66
C LEU A 132 17.26 20.69 2.89
N HIS A 133 17.63 21.19 4.07
CA HIS A 133 17.33 20.56 5.35
C HIS A 133 16.01 21.11 5.89
N VAL A 134 15.05 20.24 6.13
CA VAL A 134 13.73 20.60 6.67
C VAL A 134 13.68 20.18 8.13
N THR A 135 13.64 21.16 9.04
CA THR A 135 13.62 20.90 10.48
C THR A 135 12.23 20.54 10.97
N PRO A 136 12.11 19.62 11.95
CA PRO A 136 10.84 19.34 12.61
C PRO A 136 10.19 20.59 13.23
N THR A 137 8.85 20.55 13.28
CA THR A 137 7.97 21.54 13.91
C THR A 137 6.97 20.79 14.81
N ALA A 138 6.35 21.49 15.76
CA ALA A 138 5.31 20.87 16.59
C ALA A 138 4.15 20.31 15.75
N GLU A 139 3.78 21.03 14.69
CA GLU A 139 2.75 20.62 13.73
C GLU A 139 3.18 19.38 12.93
N SER A 140 4.42 19.33 12.44
CA SER A 140 4.92 18.15 11.71
C SER A 140 5.08 16.93 12.61
N ASP A 141 5.47 17.12 13.87
CA ASP A 141 5.57 16.04 14.86
C ASP A 141 4.18 15.51 15.23
N ALA A 142 3.19 16.41 15.36
CA ALA A 142 1.80 16.03 15.56
C ALA A 142 1.23 15.31 14.33
N GLN A 143 1.57 15.72 13.11
CA GLN A 143 1.16 15.04 11.86
C GLN A 143 1.83 13.69 11.67
N ALA A 144 3.11 13.55 12.06
CA ALA A 144 3.81 12.26 12.01
C ALA A 144 3.17 11.23 12.95
N LYS A 145 2.67 11.70 14.10
CA LYS A 145 1.92 10.89 15.09
C LYS A 145 0.42 10.84 14.82
N ALA A 146 -0.07 11.54 13.80
CA ALA A 146 -1.48 11.52 13.47
C ALA A 146 -1.84 10.16 12.88
N LYS A 147 -3.05 9.71 13.20
CA LYS A 147 -3.62 8.48 12.64
C LYS A 147 -3.71 8.59 11.11
N PRO A 148 -3.41 7.53 10.35
CA PRO A 148 -3.56 7.55 8.90
C PRO A 148 -4.98 7.93 8.48
N SER A 149 -5.11 8.71 7.42
CA SER A 149 -6.41 8.97 6.80
C SER A 149 -6.97 7.71 6.13
N MET A 150 -8.28 7.68 5.87
CA MET A 150 -8.92 6.58 5.12
C MET A 150 -8.26 6.29 3.77
N VAL A 151 -7.71 7.31 3.10
CA VAL A 151 -7.03 7.17 1.81
C VAL A 151 -5.78 6.28 1.93
N ALA A 152 -5.11 6.30 3.08
CA ALA A 152 -3.91 5.50 3.32
C ALA A 152 -4.20 3.98 3.31
N PHE A 153 -5.45 3.57 3.56
CA PHE A 153 -5.86 2.16 3.55
C PHE A 153 -6.27 1.64 2.16
N ILE A 154 -6.43 2.50 1.15
CA ILE A 154 -6.81 2.09 -0.20
C ILE A 154 -5.78 1.11 -0.78
N GLY A 155 -4.49 1.40 -0.62
CA GLY A 155 -3.40 0.53 -1.08
C GLY A 155 -3.43 -0.85 -0.43
N PRO A 156 -3.33 -0.94 0.91
CA PRO A 156 -3.41 -2.20 1.64
C PRO A 156 -4.67 -3.03 1.34
N LEU A 157 -5.84 -2.40 1.27
CA LEU A 157 -7.10 -3.09 0.96
C LEU A 157 -7.13 -3.61 -0.48
N SER A 158 -6.60 -2.84 -1.44
CA SER A 158 -6.52 -3.26 -2.84
C SER A 158 -5.58 -4.45 -3.01
N GLU A 159 -4.43 -4.41 -2.34
CA GLU A 159 -3.47 -5.52 -2.36
C GLU A 159 -4.01 -6.76 -1.63
N PHE A 160 -4.77 -6.59 -0.55
CA PHE A 160 -5.47 -7.72 0.08
C PHE A 160 -6.53 -8.32 -0.85
N ARG A 161 -7.25 -7.51 -1.62
CA ARG A 161 -8.19 -7.99 -2.64
C ARG A 161 -7.47 -8.80 -3.73
N VAL A 162 -6.26 -8.40 -4.14
CA VAL A 162 -5.40 -9.18 -5.05
C VAL A 162 -5.03 -10.52 -4.41
N TYR A 163 -4.63 -10.53 -3.14
CA TYR A 163 -4.37 -11.75 -2.38
C TYR A 163 -5.59 -12.69 -2.35
N LEU A 164 -6.78 -12.18 -2.03
CA LEU A 164 -8.02 -12.97 -2.02
C LEU A 164 -8.34 -13.55 -3.41
N SER A 165 -8.09 -12.79 -4.48
CA SER A 165 -8.27 -13.28 -5.85
C SER A 165 -7.32 -14.43 -6.18
N GLY A 166 -6.05 -14.28 -5.83
CA GLY A 166 -5.01 -15.30 -6.03
C GLY A 166 -5.29 -16.57 -5.23
N GLN A 167 -5.49 -16.44 -3.92
CA GLN A 167 -5.81 -17.56 -3.04
C GLN A 167 -7.14 -18.22 -3.39
N GLY A 168 -8.16 -17.45 -3.77
CA GLY A 168 -9.44 -17.99 -4.24
C GLY A 168 -9.27 -18.84 -5.51
N SER A 169 -8.41 -18.40 -6.43
CA SER A 169 -8.09 -19.18 -7.64
C SER A 169 -7.33 -20.47 -7.29
N ALA A 170 -6.40 -20.40 -6.35
CA ALA A 170 -5.66 -21.56 -5.86
C ALA A 170 -6.58 -22.57 -5.16
N LEU A 171 -7.54 -22.10 -4.35
CA LEU A 171 -8.55 -22.92 -3.68
C LEU A 171 -9.43 -23.64 -4.70
N VAL A 172 -10.00 -22.93 -5.68
CA VAL A 172 -10.83 -23.54 -6.73
C VAL A 172 -10.05 -24.63 -7.46
N LYS A 173 -8.78 -24.37 -7.81
CA LYS A 173 -7.92 -25.36 -8.46
C LYS A 173 -7.68 -26.59 -7.58
N ALA A 174 -7.36 -26.41 -6.30
CA ALA A 174 -7.07 -27.50 -5.38
C ALA A 174 -8.32 -28.37 -5.10
N VAL A 175 -9.48 -27.75 -4.90
CA VAL A 175 -10.76 -28.47 -4.72
C VAL A 175 -11.17 -29.20 -5.99
N THR A 176 -10.91 -28.63 -7.16
CA THR A 176 -11.15 -29.32 -8.45
C THR A 176 -10.28 -30.57 -8.58
N ALA A 177 -9.00 -30.50 -8.16
CA ALA A 177 -8.13 -31.68 -8.16
C ALA A 177 -8.61 -32.77 -7.19
N LEU A 178 -9.10 -32.39 -6.01
CA LEU A 178 -9.75 -33.31 -5.07
C LEU A 178 -11.01 -33.96 -5.68
N GLN A 179 -11.87 -33.16 -6.29
CA GLN A 179 -13.09 -33.63 -6.97
C GLN A 179 -12.75 -34.61 -8.10
N GLN A 180 -11.71 -34.34 -8.89
CA GLN A 180 -11.24 -35.25 -9.95
C GLN A 180 -10.74 -36.58 -9.40
N ALA A 181 -9.99 -36.57 -8.28
CA ALA A 181 -9.53 -37.80 -7.64
C ALA A 181 -10.69 -38.66 -7.12
N ILE A 182 -11.70 -38.02 -6.51
CA ILE A 182 -12.94 -38.68 -6.08
C ILE A 182 -13.68 -39.28 -7.28
N ALA A 183 -13.84 -38.51 -8.36
CA ALA A 183 -14.53 -38.97 -9.58
C ALA A 183 -13.80 -40.12 -10.28
N ALA A 184 -12.46 -40.19 -10.16
CA ALA A 184 -11.65 -41.28 -10.70
C ALA A 184 -11.72 -42.56 -9.87
N GLY A 185 -12.35 -42.55 -8.69
CA GLY A 185 -12.41 -43.71 -7.80
C GLY A 185 -11.08 -43.98 -7.06
N ASP A 186 -10.16 -43.02 -7.04
CA ASP A 186 -8.84 -43.17 -6.42
C ASP A 186 -8.85 -42.59 -4.99
N LEU A 187 -9.09 -43.47 -4.00
CA LEU A 187 -9.15 -43.08 -2.59
C LEU A 187 -7.83 -42.50 -2.09
N ALA A 188 -6.69 -43.10 -2.47
CA ALA A 188 -5.38 -42.66 -1.99
C ALA A 188 -5.05 -41.27 -2.56
N GLN A 189 -5.33 -41.05 -3.84
CA GLN A 189 -5.16 -39.74 -4.45
C GLN A 189 -6.15 -38.71 -3.88
N ALA A 190 -7.40 -39.10 -3.57
CA ALA A 190 -8.37 -38.20 -2.96
C ALA A 190 -7.92 -37.76 -1.54
N GLN A 191 -7.43 -38.69 -0.72
CA GLN A 191 -6.82 -38.37 0.58
C GLN A 191 -5.62 -37.43 0.42
N ALA A 192 -4.74 -37.69 -0.57
CA ALA A 192 -3.58 -36.84 -0.84
C ALA A 192 -3.98 -35.43 -1.31
N MET A 193 -5.05 -35.29 -2.09
CA MET A 193 -5.56 -33.99 -2.58
C MET A 193 -6.42 -33.24 -1.57
N TYR A 194 -6.93 -33.92 -0.54
CA TYR A 194 -7.66 -33.27 0.55
C TYR A 194 -6.78 -32.26 1.28
N VAL A 195 -5.54 -32.64 1.63
CA VAL A 195 -4.60 -31.78 2.37
C VAL A 195 -4.34 -30.42 1.69
N PRO A 196 -3.86 -30.34 0.43
CA PRO A 196 -3.64 -29.06 -0.24
C PRO A 196 -4.93 -28.26 -0.49
N ALA A 197 -6.08 -28.93 -0.65
CA ALA A 197 -7.37 -28.24 -0.76
C ALA A 197 -7.77 -27.57 0.56
N ARG A 198 -7.54 -28.23 1.69
CA ARG A 198 -7.76 -27.66 3.03
C ARG A 198 -6.80 -26.53 3.35
N GLU A 199 -5.51 -26.68 3.08
CA GLU A 199 -4.55 -25.58 3.24
C GLU A 199 -4.95 -24.34 2.42
N ALA A 200 -5.41 -24.54 1.18
CA ALA A 200 -5.88 -23.44 0.34
C ALA A 200 -7.10 -22.73 0.92
N TYR A 201 -8.01 -23.46 1.58
CA TYR A 201 -9.15 -22.87 2.26
C TYR A 201 -8.72 -22.11 3.51
N GLN A 202 -7.82 -22.69 4.30
CA GLN A 202 -7.35 -22.09 5.56
C GLN A 202 -6.56 -20.78 5.33
N ARG A 203 -5.98 -20.57 4.14
CA ARG A 203 -5.44 -19.26 3.69
C ARG A 203 -6.50 -18.19 3.40
N LEU A 204 -7.78 -18.56 3.35
CA LEU A 204 -8.92 -17.66 3.17
C LEU A 204 -9.87 -17.65 4.36
N ALA A 205 -9.73 -18.60 5.29
CA ALA A 205 -10.66 -18.80 6.40
C ALA A 205 -10.99 -17.53 7.21
N PRO A 206 -10.01 -16.67 7.58
CA PRO A 206 -10.35 -15.42 8.27
C PRO A 206 -11.34 -14.53 7.50
N ALA A 207 -11.21 -14.49 6.17
CA ALA A 207 -12.10 -13.71 5.31
C ALA A 207 -13.42 -14.44 5.01
N SER A 208 -13.40 -15.76 4.83
CA SER A 208 -14.61 -16.56 4.53
C SER A 208 -15.61 -16.55 5.67
N GLN A 209 -15.13 -16.51 6.93
CA GLN A 209 -15.98 -16.49 8.14
C GLN A 209 -16.92 -15.27 8.22
N ARG A 210 -16.69 -14.22 7.43
CA ARG A 210 -17.64 -13.11 7.27
C ARG A 210 -18.90 -13.49 6.48
N LEU A 211 -18.84 -14.57 5.72
CA LEU A 211 -19.90 -15.08 4.86
C LEU A 211 -20.50 -16.33 5.50
N ALA A 212 -21.08 -16.18 6.68
CA ALA A 212 -21.43 -17.28 7.59
C ALA A 212 -22.19 -18.45 6.93
N GLU A 213 -23.19 -18.17 6.08
CA GLU A 213 -23.94 -19.23 5.38
C GLU A 213 -23.05 -20.04 4.42
N LEU A 214 -22.16 -19.36 3.70
CA LEU A 214 -21.27 -19.98 2.74
C LEU A 214 -20.09 -20.69 3.45
N ASP A 215 -19.57 -20.11 4.52
CA ASP A 215 -18.58 -20.73 5.39
C ASP A 215 -19.13 -22.04 5.98
N ASN A 216 -20.38 -22.05 6.44
CA ASN A 216 -21.04 -23.27 6.92
C ASN A 216 -21.22 -24.32 5.82
N ALA A 217 -21.60 -23.93 4.60
CA ALA A 217 -21.71 -24.87 3.48
C ALA A 217 -20.36 -25.52 3.11
N ILE A 218 -19.25 -24.81 3.32
CA ILE A 218 -17.91 -25.25 2.94
C ILE A 218 -17.20 -25.99 4.08
N ASN A 219 -17.34 -25.54 5.32
CA ASN A 219 -16.45 -25.87 6.44
C ASN A 219 -17.19 -26.20 7.75
N ALA A 220 -18.51 -26.37 7.76
CA ALA A 220 -19.19 -26.83 8.96
C ALA A 220 -18.75 -28.25 9.34
N ARG A 221 -18.50 -28.46 10.63
CA ARG A 221 -18.17 -29.75 11.20
C ARG A 221 -19.43 -30.54 11.56
N ALA A 222 -19.29 -31.85 11.68
CA ALA A 222 -20.41 -32.74 11.99
C ALA A 222 -21.14 -32.34 13.29
N ASP A 223 -20.44 -31.83 14.31
CA ASP A 223 -21.05 -31.43 15.58
C ASP A 223 -21.97 -30.21 15.50
N TYR A 224 -22.03 -29.52 14.35
CA TYR A 224 -22.97 -28.42 14.11
C TYR A 224 -24.34 -28.92 13.60
N PHE A 225 -24.45 -30.22 13.32
CA PHE A 225 -25.67 -30.85 12.81
C PHE A 225 -26.29 -31.79 13.85
N GLU A 226 -27.63 -31.83 13.92
CA GLU A 226 -28.38 -32.63 14.90
C GLU A 226 -28.02 -34.12 14.81
N LYS A 227 -27.93 -34.64 13.58
CA LYS A 227 -27.60 -36.05 13.32
C LYS A 227 -26.12 -36.30 13.04
N ARG A 228 -25.28 -35.28 13.28
CA ARG A 228 -23.83 -35.31 13.06
C ARG A 228 -23.46 -35.82 11.67
N GLU A 229 -22.60 -36.83 11.58
CA GLU A 229 -22.14 -37.40 10.31
C GLU A 229 -23.28 -38.04 9.48
N GLN A 230 -24.41 -38.37 10.11
CA GLN A 230 -25.59 -38.92 9.44
C GLN A 230 -26.60 -37.85 9.01
N ASP A 231 -26.31 -36.57 9.27
CA ASP A 231 -27.20 -35.49 8.89
C ASP A 231 -27.21 -35.30 7.37
N PRO A 232 -28.37 -35.29 6.70
CA PRO A 232 -28.44 -35.07 5.26
C PRO A 232 -27.95 -33.68 4.84
N ALA A 233 -27.88 -32.71 5.75
CA ALA A 233 -27.31 -31.39 5.49
C ALA A 233 -25.78 -31.36 5.65
N PHE A 234 -25.16 -32.38 6.25
CA PHE A 234 -23.71 -32.42 6.43
C PHE A 234 -23.00 -32.56 5.08
N SER A 235 -22.26 -31.51 4.72
CA SER A 235 -21.61 -31.36 3.41
C SER A 235 -20.25 -30.67 3.55
N GLY A 236 -19.68 -30.18 2.45
CA GLY A 236 -18.41 -29.46 2.47
C GLY A 236 -17.18 -30.35 2.77
N PHE A 237 -16.11 -29.70 3.25
CA PHE A 237 -14.82 -30.33 3.51
C PHE A 237 -14.92 -31.46 4.53
N HIS A 238 -15.53 -31.24 5.70
CA HIS A 238 -15.54 -32.24 6.76
C HIS A 238 -16.43 -33.45 6.43
N ARG A 239 -17.44 -33.29 5.56
CA ARG A 239 -18.18 -34.44 5.00
C ARG A 239 -17.29 -35.31 4.11
N LEU A 240 -16.44 -34.69 3.28
CA LEU A 240 -15.44 -35.41 2.48
C LEU A 240 -14.40 -36.06 3.40
N GLU A 241 -13.89 -35.32 4.38
CA GLU A 241 -12.91 -35.79 5.36
C GLU A 241 -13.38 -37.08 6.06
N TYR A 242 -14.60 -37.07 6.58
CA TYR A 242 -15.19 -38.22 7.26
C TYR A 242 -15.18 -39.47 6.38
N SER A 243 -15.65 -39.38 5.13
CA SER A 243 -15.67 -40.55 4.26
C SER A 243 -14.28 -40.98 3.80
N LEU A 244 -13.39 -40.02 3.50
CA LEU A 244 -12.04 -40.33 3.02
C LEU A 244 -11.16 -40.96 4.12
N PHE A 245 -11.20 -40.44 5.34
CA PHE A 245 -10.25 -40.81 6.39
C PHE A 245 -10.84 -41.74 7.46
N GLN A 246 -12.14 -41.63 7.77
CA GLN A 246 -12.77 -42.49 8.77
C GLN A 246 -13.50 -43.69 8.14
N GLN A 247 -14.19 -43.51 7.02
CA GLN A 247 -14.89 -44.61 6.34
C GLN A 247 -14.08 -45.30 5.25
N HIS A 248 -12.99 -44.67 4.79
CA HIS A 248 -12.20 -45.13 3.64
C HIS A 248 -13.07 -45.47 2.42
N SER A 249 -14.04 -44.62 2.12
CA SER A 249 -14.99 -44.81 1.02
C SER A 249 -15.16 -43.53 0.19
N LEU A 250 -15.44 -43.73 -1.11
CA LEU A 250 -15.81 -42.68 -2.05
C LEU A 250 -17.31 -42.66 -2.35
N ASP A 251 -18.08 -43.54 -1.71
CA ASP A 251 -19.50 -43.73 -1.99
C ASP A 251 -20.29 -42.44 -1.70
N GLY A 252 -21.02 -41.97 -2.70
CA GLY A 252 -21.84 -40.77 -2.61
C GLY A 252 -21.05 -39.44 -2.51
N LEU A 253 -19.72 -39.44 -2.67
CA LEU A 253 -18.91 -38.21 -2.54
C LEU A 253 -18.92 -37.33 -3.78
N ALA A 254 -19.17 -37.88 -4.97
CA ALA A 254 -19.21 -37.11 -6.22
C ALA A 254 -20.10 -35.86 -6.16
N PRO A 255 -21.39 -35.92 -5.72
CA PRO A 255 -22.21 -34.73 -5.58
C PRO A 255 -21.71 -33.76 -4.49
N VAL A 256 -21.12 -34.25 -3.39
CA VAL A 256 -20.56 -33.41 -2.32
C VAL A 256 -19.35 -32.62 -2.83
N ALA A 257 -18.44 -33.28 -3.56
CA ALA A 257 -17.25 -32.63 -4.11
C ALA A 257 -17.61 -31.61 -5.21
N GLN A 258 -18.60 -31.94 -6.07
CA GLN A 258 -19.09 -31.01 -7.08
C GLN A 258 -19.73 -29.75 -6.47
N ARG A 259 -20.52 -29.94 -5.40
CA ARG A 259 -21.07 -28.81 -4.64
C ARG A 259 -19.96 -27.97 -4.02
N LEU A 260 -18.96 -28.59 -3.40
CA LEU A 260 -17.82 -27.89 -2.80
C LEU A 260 -17.06 -27.03 -3.83
N VAL A 261 -16.82 -27.52 -5.06
CA VAL A 261 -16.23 -26.71 -6.15
C VAL A 261 -17.08 -25.46 -6.44
N THR A 262 -18.40 -25.61 -6.46
CA THR A 262 -19.35 -24.51 -6.69
C THR A 262 -19.33 -23.50 -5.55
N ASP A 263 -19.32 -23.99 -4.30
CA ASP A 263 -19.33 -23.15 -3.11
C ASP A 263 -18.02 -22.37 -2.99
N VAL A 264 -16.85 -22.96 -3.23
CA VAL A 264 -15.56 -22.23 -3.19
C VAL A 264 -15.40 -21.25 -4.36
N THR A 265 -16.03 -21.53 -5.51
CA THR A 265 -16.09 -20.56 -6.63
C THR A 265 -16.95 -19.36 -6.25
N THR A 266 -18.10 -19.62 -5.62
CA THR A 266 -18.99 -18.57 -5.09
C THR A 266 -18.29 -17.76 -3.99
N LEU A 267 -17.51 -18.42 -3.13
CA LEU A 267 -16.72 -17.78 -2.07
C LEU A 267 -15.77 -16.74 -2.67
N LYS A 268 -14.98 -17.14 -3.67
CA LYS A 268 -14.09 -16.21 -4.38
C LYS A 268 -14.86 -15.01 -4.94
N GLN A 269 -16.00 -15.24 -5.59
CA GLN A 269 -16.81 -14.17 -6.18
C GLN A 269 -17.33 -13.20 -5.11
N GLN A 270 -17.87 -13.71 -4.00
CA GLN A 270 -18.41 -12.88 -2.92
C GLN A 270 -17.33 -12.11 -2.16
N LEU A 271 -16.17 -12.73 -1.90
CA LEU A 271 -15.03 -12.07 -1.28
C LEU A 271 -14.52 -10.88 -2.12
N LEU A 272 -14.60 -10.98 -3.45
CA LEU A 272 -14.24 -9.90 -4.36
C LEU A 272 -15.39 -8.89 -4.59
N ALA A 273 -16.64 -9.29 -4.41
CA ALA A 273 -17.77 -8.38 -4.55
C ALA A 273 -17.94 -7.47 -3.33
N GLN A 274 -17.62 -7.96 -2.13
CA GLN A 274 -17.83 -7.22 -0.89
C GLN A 274 -16.61 -6.35 -0.54
N SER A 275 -16.87 -5.14 -0.09
CA SER A 275 -15.83 -4.30 0.51
C SER A 275 -15.41 -4.84 1.87
N LEU A 276 -14.11 -4.78 2.13
CA LEU A 276 -13.54 -5.04 3.45
C LEU A 276 -13.27 -3.68 4.12
N PRO A 277 -13.99 -3.32 5.20
CA PRO A 277 -13.64 -2.15 5.98
C PRO A 277 -12.21 -2.27 6.57
N PRO A 278 -11.44 -1.17 6.70
CA PRO A 278 -10.06 -1.22 7.21
C PRO A 278 -9.93 -1.92 8.57
N GLU A 279 -10.86 -1.67 9.50
CA GLU A 279 -10.89 -2.29 10.83
C GLU A 279 -11.08 -3.81 10.78
N GLN A 280 -11.66 -4.31 9.69
CA GLN A 280 -11.84 -5.75 9.50
C GLN A 280 -10.62 -6.45 8.93
N LEU A 281 -9.65 -5.73 8.36
CA LEU A 281 -8.45 -6.34 7.78
C LEU A 281 -7.61 -7.05 8.84
N VAL A 282 -7.43 -6.42 10.01
CA VAL A 282 -6.70 -7.01 11.14
C VAL A 282 -7.62 -7.87 12.01
N SER A 283 -8.84 -7.40 12.31
CA SER A 283 -9.68 -8.09 13.29
C SER A 283 -10.16 -9.48 12.86
N ILE A 284 -10.26 -9.77 11.55
CA ILE A 284 -10.55 -11.13 11.07
C ILE A 284 -9.42 -12.11 11.45
N VAL A 285 -8.16 -11.68 11.37
CA VAL A 285 -6.99 -12.49 11.70
C VAL A 285 -6.91 -12.69 13.21
N VAL A 286 -7.10 -11.62 13.98
CA VAL A 286 -7.17 -11.68 15.45
C VAL A 286 -8.24 -12.67 15.92
N ARG A 287 -9.47 -12.59 15.38
CA ARG A 287 -10.55 -13.53 15.75
C ARG A 287 -10.16 -14.98 15.44
N ASN A 288 -9.54 -15.22 14.29
CA ASN A 288 -9.08 -16.55 13.91
C ASN A 288 -7.99 -17.09 14.84
N LEU A 289 -7.00 -16.25 15.21
CA LEU A 289 -5.94 -16.59 16.16
C LEU A 289 -6.47 -16.84 17.58
N ASN A 290 -7.41 -16.02 18.06
CA ASN A 290 -8.07 -16.25 19.34
C ASN A 290 -8.84 -17.58 19.33
N SER A 291 -9.60 -17.87 18.28
CA SER A 291 -10.27 -19.17 18.13
C SER A 291 -9.28 -20.34 18.07
N LEU A 292 -8.12 -20.15 17.44
CA LEU A 292 -7.04 -21.14 17.43
C LEU A 292 -6.55 -21.40 18.86
N ALA A 293 -6.18 -20.33 19.57
CA ALA A 293 -5.63 -20.39 20.91
C ALA A 293 -6.60 -20.98 21.94
N ASP A 294 -7.84 -20.48 21.94
CA ASP A 294 -8.81 -20.77 23.00
C ASP A 294 -9.47 -22.15 22.82
N VAL A 295 -9.54 -22.67 21.59
CA VAL A 295 -10.31 -23.89 21.28
C VAL A 295 -9.53 -24.89 20.43
N ARG A 296 -9.10 -24.50 19.22
CA ARG A 296 -8.68 -25.47 18.20
C ARG A 296 -7.35 -26.14 18.53
N ALA A 297 -6.38 -25.44 19.11
CA ALA A 297 -5.10 -26.02 19.47
C ALA A 297 -5.22 -27.07 20.58
N ALA A 298 -6.04 -26.84 21.61
CA ALA A 298 -6.19 -27.84 22.67
C ALA A 298 -6.87 -29.12 22.14
N SER A 299 -7.91 -28.95 21.33
CA SER A 299 -8.82 -30.01 20.94
C SER A 299 -8.40 -30.78 19.68
N GLY A 300 -7.80 -30.12 18.68
CA GLY A 300 -7.70 -30.68 17.33
C GLY A 300 -9.07 -30.90 16.70
N GLU A 301 -10.04 -30.06 17.04
CA GLU A 301 -11.43 -30.29 16.65
C GLU A 301 -11.74 -30.02 15.18
N GLU A 302 -10.83 -29.36 14.45
CA GLU A 302 -11.06 -28.95 13.07
C GLU A 302 -10.97 -30.17 12.15
N GLU A 303 -9.89 -30.94 12.24
CA GLU A 303 -9.64 -32.09 11.35
C GLU A 303 -9.71 -33.41 12.13
N ARG A 304 -10.92 -33.74 12.61
CA ARG A 304 -11.16 -34.86 13.54
C ARG A 304 -10.85 -36.24 12.98
N TYR A 305 -10.81 -36.39 11.66
CA TYR A 305 -10.62 -37.69 11.01
C TYR A 305 -9.27 -37.77 10.28
N SER A 306 -8.83 -36.67 9.66
CA SER A 306 -7.57 -36.60 8.92
C SER A 306 -6.39 -36.15 9.78
N HIS A 307 -6.67 -35.47 10.91
CA HIS A 307 -5.69 -34.97 11.87
C HIS A 307 -4.64 -34.04 11.25
N ILE A 308 -5.01 -33.22 10.27
CA ILE A 308 -4.12 -32.27 9.59
C ILE A 308 -4.18 -30.85 10.16
N ASP A 309 -4.62 -30.67 11.42
CA ASP A 309 -4.83 -29.34 12.03
C ASP A 309 -3.60 -28.42 11.93
N LEU A 310 -2.38 -28.96 12.06
CA LEU A 310 -1.13 -28.19 11.90
C LEU A 310 -1.00 -27.54 10.52
N ASN A 311 -1.41 -28.23 9.45
CA ASN A 311 -1.42 -27.67 8.10
C ASN A 311 -2.37 -26.46 8.02
N GLY A 312 -3.53 -26.56 8.67
CA GLY A 312 -4.49 -25.47 8.77
C GLY A 312 -3.95 -24.28 9.58
N PHE A 313 -3.30 -24.54 10.72
CA PHE A 313 -2.71 -23.49 11.56
C PHE A 313 -1.58 -22.76 10.84
N ALA A 314 -0.72 -23.48 10.13
CA ALA A 314 0.32 -22.89 9.29
C ALA A 314 -0.26 -22.03 8.16
N ALA A 315 -1.34 -22.50 7.52
CA ALA A 315 -2.05 -21.73 6.51
C ALA A 315 -2.74 -20.48 7.09
N ASN A 316 -3.30 -20.54 8.31
CA ASN A 316 -3.83 -19.37 9.00
C ASN A 316 -2.72 -18.35 9.32
N LEU A 317 -1.54 -18.81 9.75
CA LEU A 317 -0.37 -17.96 10.02
C LEU A 317 0.14 -17.25 8.76
N GLN A 318 0.09 -17.89 7.59
CA GLN A 318 0.41 -17.24 6.30
C GLN A 318 -0.50 -16.04 6.00
N VAL A 319 -1.77 -16.08 6.41
CA VAL A 319 -2.68 -14.93 6.27
C VAL A 319 -2.29 -13.81 7.23
N ALA A 320 -1.90 -14.16 8.45
CA ALA A 320 -1.44 -13.19 9.45
C ALA A 320 -0.21 -12.42 8.94
N HIS A 321 0.78 -13.12 8.39
CA HIS A 321 1.94 -12.50 7.73
C HIS A 321 1.52 -11.53 6.63
N LYS A 322 0.64 -11.96 5.70
CA LYS A 322 0.18 -11.08 4.63
C LYS A 322 -0.47 -9.81 5.18
N VAL A 323 -1.34 -9.92 6.20
CA VAL A 323 -1.99 -8.74 6.78
C VAL A 323 -0.98 -7.82 7.46
N VAL A 324 -0.01 -8.36 8.20
CA VAL A 324 1.06 -7.56 8.81
C VAL A 324 1.89 -6.83 7.76
N ASP A 325 2.28 -7.51 6.69
CA ASP A 325 3.05 -6.90 5.59
C ASP A 325 2.30 -5.72 4.95
N LEU A 326 0.97 -5.83 4.83
CA LEU A 326 0.13 -4.76 4.29
C LEU A 326 0.01 -3.57 5.24
N MET A 327 0.04 -3.81 6.54
CA MET A 327 -0.04 -2.76 7.57
C MET A 327 1.32 -2.13 7.88
N ARG A 328 2.43 -2.82 7.59
CA ARG A 328 3.78 -2.39 7.94
C ARG A 328 4.11 -0.97 7.47
N PRO A 329 3.82 -0.53 6.22
CA PRO A 329 4.13 0.84 5.80
C PRO A 329 3.36 1.91 6.58
N LEU A 330 2.16 1.60 7.06
CA LEU A 330 1.37 2.52 7.88
C LEU A 330 1.90 2.55 9.31
N LEU A 331 2.22 1.39 9.86
CA LEU A 331 2.80 1.25 11.20
C LEU A 331 4.18 1.89 11.29
N ASP A 332 5.05 1.72 10.30
CA ASP A 332 6.39 2.33 10.28
C ASP A 332 6.32 3.87 10.39
N LYS A 333 5.29 4.47 9.79
CA LYS A 333 5.08 5.92 9.83
C LYS A 333 4.50 6.41 11.15
N SER A 334 3.48 5.76 11.69
CA SER A 334 2.69 6.30 12.82
C SER A 334 2.87 5.55 14.15
N ALA A 335 3.46 4.36 14.14
CA ALA A 335 3.56 3.46 15.30
C ALA A 335 4.71 2.43 15.18
N ALA A 336 5.91 2.88 14.77
CA ALA A 336 7.06 2.01 14.48
C ALA A 336 7.45 1.11 15.67
N ASP A 337 7.28 1.60 16.90
CA ASP A 337 7.59 0.88 18.13
C ASP A 337 6.76 -0.41 18.31
N LEU A 338 5.64 -0.56 17.60
CA LEU A 338 4.82 -1.78 17.63
C LEU A 338 5.41 -2.91 16.77
N LEU A 339 6.17 -2.57 15.71
CA LEU A 339 6.70 -3.53 14.74
C LEU A 339 7.59 -4.61 15.39
N PRO A 340 8.55 -4.28 16.29
CA PRO A 340 9.35 -5.31 16.95
C PRO A 340 8.53 -6.32 17.76
N THR A 341 7.43 -5.88 18.39
CA THR A 341 6.54 -6.76 19.14
C THR A 341 5.77 -7.70 18.21
N ILE A 342 5.23 -7.18 17.10
CA ILE A 342 4.55 -7.98 16.08
C ILE A 342 5.51 -8.99 15.45
N ASP A 343 6.68 -8.54 15.03
CA ASP A 343 7.69 -9.38 14.36
C ASP A 343 8.18 -10.50 15.28
N SER A 344 8.41 -10.18 16.56
CA SER A 344 8.76 -11.19 17.55
C SER A 344 7.66 -12.24 17.74
N ALA A 345 6.40 -11.82 17.80
CA ALA A 345 5.26 -12.74 17.97
C ALA A 345 5.04 -13.62 16.73
N LEU A 346 5.15 -13.07 15.53
CA LEU A 346 5.09 -13.83 14.27
C LEU A 346 6.19 -14.88 14.23
N ASN A 347 7.46 -14.46 14.39
CA ASN A 347 8.61 -15.36 14.35
C ASN A 347 8.55 -16.46 15.40
N ALA A 348 8.05 -16.13 16.61
CA ALA A 348 7.88 -17.10 17.67
C ALA A 348 6.82 -18.16 17.32
N PHE A 349 5.75 -17.79 16.61
CA PHE A 349 4.74 -18.74 16.18
C PHE A 349 5.19 -19.55 14.95
N ASP A 350 5.89 -18.93 14.00
CA ASP A 350 6.54 -19.65 12.89
C ASP A 350 7.49 -20.72 13.43
N THR A 351 8.37 -20.34 14.36
CA THR A 351 9.34 -21.24 14.98
C THR A 351 8.66 -22.42 15.68
N GLU A 352 7.56 -22.16 16.41
CA GLU A 352 6.80 -23.21 17.08
C GLU A 352 6.22 -24.21 16.09
N LEU A 353 5.55 -23.72 15.03
CA LEU A 353 4.97 -24.62 14.03
C LEU A 353 6.07 -25.33 13.23
N ASP A 354 7.07 -24.63 12.73
CA ASP A 354 8.17 -25.22 11.95
C ASP A 354 8.95 -26.27 12.74
N GLY A 355 9.12 -26.06 14.05
CA GLY A 355 9.76 -27.02 14.94
C GLY A 355 9.01 -28.35 15.08
N LEU A 356 7.73 -28.42 14.69
CA LEU A 356 6.94 -29.65 14.71
C LEU A 356 7.07 -30.47 13.42
N LYS A 357 7.67 -29.92 12.36
CA LYS A 357 7.81 -30.64 11.08
C LYS A 357 8.80 -31.80 11.21
N VAL A 358 8.48 -32.90 10.53
CA VAL A 358 9.35 -34.06 10.33
C VAL A 358 9.48 -34.31 8.84
N ASN A 359 10.70 -34.23 8.30
CA ASN A 359 10.98 -34.32 6.86
C ASN A 359 10.14 -33.33 6.03
N ASP A 360 10.13 -32.06 6.44
CA ASP A 360 9.37 -30.96 5.82
C ASP A 360 7.85 -31.15 5.77
N ARG A 361 7.29 -32.04 6.60
CA ARG A 361 5.86 -32.31 6.70
C ARG A 361 5.39 -32.23 8.13
N TYR A 362 4.17 -31.75 8.33
CA TYR A 362 3.53 -31.80 9.64
C TYR A 362 3.13 -33.24 9.98
N PRO A 363 3.40 -33.70 11.22
CA PRO A 363 2.80 -34.93 11.72
C PRO A 363 1.29 -34.74 11.89
N THR A 364 0.57 -35.86 11.97
CA THR A 364 -0.84 -35.86 12.34
C THR A 364 -1.03 -35.35 13.77
N TYR A 365 -2.12 -34.64 14.04
CA TYR A 365 -2.35 -33.89 15.28
C TYR A 365 -2.45 -34.77 16.54
N ASP A 366 -2.83 -36.04 16.37
CA ASP A 366 -2.81 -37.06 17.42
C ASP A 366 -1.40 -37.33 17.97
N LYS A 367 -0.34 -36.99 17.22
CA LYS A 367 1.07 -37.09 17.65
C LYS A 367 1.58 -35.84 18.37
N VAL A 368 0.82 -34.74 18.35
CA VAL A 368 1.18 -33.49 19.03
C VAL A 368 0.78 -33.59 20.49
N THR A 369 1.77 -33.49 21.39
CA THR A 369 1.56 -33.65 22.83
C THR A 369 0.74 -32.51 23.41
N ALA A 370 0.11 -32.73 24.57
CA ALA A 370 -0.65 -31.68 25.26
C ALA A 370 0.19 -30.42 25.53
N ASP A 371 1.46 -30.58 25.86
CA ASP A 371 2.38 -29.45 26.08
C ASP A 371 2.65 -28.68 24.78
N GLN A 372 2.88 -29.38 23.65
CA GLN A 372 3.04 -28.74 22.35
C GLN A 372 1.77 -28.01 21.92
N ARG A 373 0.59 -28.64 22.11
CA ARG A 373 -0.72 -28.00 21.87
C ARG A 373 -0.88 -26.72 22.68
N LYS A 374 -0.45 -26.74 23.94
CA LYS A 374 -0.43 -25.54 24.79
C LYS A 374 0.53 -24.48 24.25
N GLN A 375 1.73 -24.85 23.80
CA GLN A 375 2.66 -23.88 23.20
C GLN A 375 2.07 -23.23 21.94
N ILE A 376 1.48 -24.03 21.03
CA ILE A 376 0.76 -23.50 19.86
C ILE A 376 -0.31 -22.49 20.28
N ALA A 377 -1.13 -22.83 21.28
CA ALA A 377 -2.17 -21.95 21.79
C ALA A 377 -1.59 -20.64 22.36
N ASP A 378 -0.55 -20.75 23.20
CA ASP A 378 0.10 -19.61 23.83
C ASP A 378 0.75 -18.67 22.79
N LYS A 379 1.38 -19.22 21.73
CA LYS A 379 1.95 -18.43 20.62
C LYS A 379 0.87 -17.75 19.78
N ALA A 380 -0.19 -18.47 19.43
CA ALA A 380 -1.31 -17.88 18.71
C ALA A 380 -1.97 -16.75 19.52
N LYS A 381 -2.11 -16.92 20.84
CA LYS A 381 -2.63 -15.87 21.72
C LYS A 381 -1.71 -14.66 21.78
N ALA A 382 -0.40 -14.87 21.92
CA ALA A 382 0.58 -13.79 21.93
C ALA A 382 0.56 -12.98 20.62
N LEU A 383 0.45 -13.67 19.47
CA LEU A 383 0.30 -13.00 18.18
C LEU A 383 -1.03 -12.24 18.10
N ALA A 384 -2.15 -12.82 18.53
CA ALA A 384 -3.43 -12.12 18.56
C ALA A 384 -3.36 -10.82 19.38
N VAL A 385 -2.75 -10.86 20.56
CA VAL A 385 -2.55 -9.68 21.43
C VAL A 385 -1.66 -8.64 20.76
N ALA A 386 -0.59 -9.04 20.09
CA ALA A 386 0.28 -8.12 19.36
C ALA A 386 -0.46 -7.42 18.21
N LEU A 387 -1.26 -8.17 17.44
CA LEU A 387 -2.06 -7.64 16.34
C LEU A 387 -3.22 -6.75 16.81
N ASP A 388 -3.81 -7.02 17.98
CA ASP A 388 -4.81 -6.15 18.60
C ASP A 388 -4.28 -4.74 18.90
N GLY A 389 -2.96 -4.58 19.03
CA GLY A 389 -2.31 -3.27 19.15
C GLY A 389 -2.40 -2.40 17.89
N ILE A 390 -2.68 -2.97 16.71
CA ILE A 390 -2.70 -2.23 15.44
C ILE A 390 -3.89 -1.28 15.35
N ASP A 391 -5.08 -1.70 15.79
CA ASP A 391 -6.27 -0.86 15.75
C ASP A 391 -6.09 0.45 16.54
N PRO A 392 -5.77 0.45 17.85
CA PRO A 392 -5.58 1.70 18.58
C PRO A 392 -4.45 2.57 18.01
N ALA A 393 -3.39 1.95 17.49
CA ALA A 393 -2.25 2.64 16.89
C ALA A 393 -2.60 3.37 15.58
N LEU A 394 -3.41 2.75 14.72
CA LEU A 394 -3.81 3.33 13.43
C LEU A 394 -5.19 4.01 13.49
N GLY A 395 -5.93 3.83 14.58
CA GLY A 395 -7.27 4.33 14.81
C GLY A 395 -8.36 3.71 13.94
N LEU A 396 -8.26 2.43 13.60
CA LEU A 396 -9.14 1.78 12.61
C LEU A 396 -10.62 1.83 13.01
N SER A 397 -10.94 1.54 14.26
CA SER A 397 -12.32 1.59 14.79
C SER A 397 -12.90 3.01 14.89
N GLY A 398 -12.05 4.05 14.78
CA GLY A 398 -12.47 5.45 14.79
C GLY A 398 -12.67 6.06 13.40
N LEU A 399 -12.54 5.26 12.33
CA LEU A 399 -12.64 5.72 10.93
C LEU A 399 -14.07 5.79 10.38
N GLN A 400 -15.09 5.67 11.25
CA GLN A 400 -16.51 5.66 10.88
C GLN A 400 -17.04 7.02 10.40
#